data_AF-A0A2K4X1B0-F1
#
_entry.id   AF-A0A2K4X1B0-F1
#
_cell.length_a   1.000
_cell.length_b   1.000
_cell.length_c   1.000
_cell.angle_alpha   90.00
_cell.angle_beta   90.00
_cell.angle_gamma   90.00
#
_symmetry.space_group_name_H-M   'P 1'
#
loop_
_entity.id
_entity.type
_entity.pdbx_description
1 polymer ?
#
loop_
_entity_poly.entity_id
_entity_poly.type
_entity_poly.pdbx_seq_one_letter_code
_entity_poly.pdbx_strand_id
1 'polypeptide(L)'
;MSEGTFQTSRLTSLTGLLLPLSDRHLLLPNVAVAELIDYQDCSAEPGAPEWYLGPISWRELTLPLLSFEAACGGRTRVGGRARIVVLNALGGRNDVRFIALLTQGIPRSYKVDSQLSYVDVPLAELELAAVQIGETVARIPDLEGLEQWLVDAGLS
;
A
#
# COMPACT_ATOMS: atom_id res chain seq x y z
N MET A 1 33.70 28.28 10.74
CA MET A 1 32.48 27.98 9.96
C MET A 1 32.16 26.53 10.20
N SER A 2 31.02 26.25 10.83
CA SER A 2 30.67 24.92 11.31
C SER A 2 30.11 24.11 10.14
N GLU A 3 30.86 23.10 9.68
CA GLU A 3 30.33 22.07 8.78
C GLU A 3 29.36 21.20 9.58
N GLY A 4 28.09 21.25 9.21
CA GLY A 4 27.07 20.37 9.74
C GLY A 4 27.31 18.95 9.26
N THR A 5 27.86 18.11 10.13
CA THR A 5 27.89 16.65 9.94
C THR A 5 26.46 16.15 9.85
N PHE A 6 25.97 15.86 8.64
CA PHE A 6 24.80 15.02 8.47
C PHE A 6 25.17 13.61 8.97
N GLN A 7 24.81 13.31 10.22
CA GLN A 7 24.82 11.95 10.71
C GLN A 7 23.79 11.15 9.89
N THR A 8 24.28 10.52 8.83
CA THR A 8 23.56 9.38 8.22
C THR A 8 23.59 8.28 9.27
N SER A 9 22.56 8.23 10.12
CA SER A 9 22.31 7.09 10.97
C SER A 9 22.22 5.88 10.06
N ARG A 10 23.18 4.95 10.17
CA ARG A 10 23.05 3.62 9.57
C ARG A 10 21.80 3.01 10.18
N LEU A 11 20.69 3.04 9.46
CA LEU A 11 19.51 2.25 9.80
C LEU A 11 19.93 0.79 9.63
N THR A 12 20.42 0.18 10.71
CA THR A 12 20.78 -1.25 10.75
C THR A 12 19.53 -2.14 10.69
N SER A 13 18.35 -1.56 10.90
CA SER A 13 17.05 -2.21 10.67
C SER A 13 15.91 -1.19 10.60
N LEU A 14 14.97 -1.42 9.70
CA LEU A 14 13.70 -0.72 9.55
C LEU A 14 12.54 -1.65 9.92
N THR A 15 11.44 -1.09 10.44
CA THR A 15 10.20 -1.85 10.63
C THR A 15 9.35 -1.77 9.36
N GLY A 16 9.11 -2.93 8.74
CA GLY A 16 8.14 -3.09 7.67
C GLY A 16 6.83 -3.68 8.18
N LEU A 17 5.75 -3.45 7.44
CA LEU A 17 4.44 -4.06 7.63
C LEU A 17 4.15 -4.98 6.46
N LEU A 18 3.84 -6.24 6.77
CA LEU A 18 3.40 -7.23 5.80
C LEU A 18 1.88 -7.20 5.73
N LEU A 19 1.33 -6.65 4.66
CA LEU A 19 -0.09 -6.56 4.36
C LEU A 19 -0.56 -7.82 3.63
N PRO A 20 -1.48 -8.62 4.19
CA PRO A 20 -2.04 -9.77 3.49
C PRO A 20 -3.11 -9.33 2.48
N LEU A 21 -2.91 -9.61 1.20
CA LEU A 21 -3.95 -9.52 0.19
C LEU A 21 -4.54 -10.92 -0.08
N SER A 22 -5.47 -11.00 -1.04
CA SER A 22 -6.13 -12.27 -1.36
C SER A 22 -5.22 -13.26 -2.07
N ASP A 23 -4.27 -12.77 -2.87
CA ASP A 23 -3.40 -13.58 -3.72
C ASP A 23 -1.90 -13.43 -3.40
N ARG A 24 -1.51 -12.37 -2.69
CA ARG A 24 -0.10 -12.05 -2.36
C ARG A 24 0.01 -11.29 -1.04
N HIS A 25 1.23 -10.95 -0.65
CA HIS A 25 1.48 -10.06 0.47
C HIS A 25 2.25 -8.83 -0.01
N LEU A 26 1.91 -7.66 0.51
CA LEU A 26 2.65 -6.43 0.28
C LEU A 26 3.59 -6.14 1.46
N LEU A 27 4.80 -5.67 1.18
CA LEU A 27 5.69 -5.14 2.20
C LEU A 27 5.71 -3.62 2.08
N LEU A 28 5.27 -2.95 3.14
CA LEU A 28 5.22 -1.49 3.23
C LEU A 28 6.13 -1.00 4.36
N PRO A 29 6.75 0.19 4.25
CA PRO A 29 7.38 0.80 5.40
C PRO A 29 6.30 1.19 6.41
N ASN A 30 6.56 1.02 7.70
CA ASN A 30 5.58 1.33 8.75
C ASN A 30 5.04 2.78 8.66
N VAL A 31 5.88 3.72 8.22
CA VAL A 31 5.52 5.14 8.07
C VAL A 31 4.54 5.43 6.94
N ALA A 32 4.39 4.52 5.96
CA ALA A 32 3.40 4.68 4.90
C ALA A 32 1.97 4.42 5.40
N VAL A 33 1.79 3.70 6.52
CA VAL A 33 0.47 3.38 7.07
C VAL A 33 0.06 4.46 8.08
N ALA A 34 -1.07 5.11 7.82
CA ALA A 34 -1.67 6.07 8.72
C ALA A 34 -2.59 5.39 9.75
N GLU A 35 -3.43 4.45 9.30
CA GLU A 35 -4.41 3.78 10.16
C GLU A 35 -4.85 2.44 9.57
N LEU A 36 -5.25 1.51 10.44
CA LEU A 36 -5.99 0.31 10.05
C LEU A 36 -7.41 0.43 10.61
N ILE A 37 -8.39 0.39 9.73
CA ILE A 37 -9.81 0.54 10.09
C ILE A 37 -10.61 -0.70 9.68
N ASP A 38 -11.80 -0.85 10.27
CA ASP A 38 -12.73 -1.89 9.85
C ASP A 38 -13.19 -1.68 8.41
N TYR A 39 -13.55 -2.79 7.76
CA TYR A 39 -14.06 -2.74 6.40
C TYR A 39 -15.37 -1.95 6.37
N GLN A 40 -15.48 -1.08 5.37
CA GLN A 40 -16.66 -0.29 5.07
C GLN A 40 -17.17 -0.72 3.70
N ASP A 41 -18.45 -1.04 3.60
CA ASP A 41 -19.07 -1.29 2.30
C ASP A 41 -19.08 0.00 1.48
N CYS A 42 -18.61 -0.07 0.25
CA CYS A 42 -18.67 1.00 -0.74
C CYS A 42 -18.93 0.40 -2.13
N SER A 43 -19.40 1.23 -3.05
CA SER A 43 -19.54 0.85 -4.45
C SER A 43 -19.00 1.97 -5.31
N ALA A 44 -18.20 1.61 -6.30
CA ALA A 44 -17.82 2.51 -7.37
C ALA A 44 -19.01 2.71 -8.33
N GLU A 45 -18.99 3.86 -9.01
CA GLU A 45 -19.94 4.17 -10.06
C GLU A 45 -19.72 3.26 -11.30
N PRO A 46 -20.77 2.98 -12.08
CA PRO A 46 -20.62 2.23 -13.33
C PRO A 46 -19.60 2.88 -14.27
N GLY A 47 -18.66 2.09 -14.79
CA GLY A 47 -17.61 2.56 -15.69
C GLY A 47 -16.33 3.02 -14.99
N ALA A 48 -16.29 3.00 -13.66
CA ALA A 48 -15.05 3.18 -12.93
C ALA A 48 -14.06 2.02 -13.18
N PRO A 49 -12.75 2.24 -13.06
CA PRO A 49 -11.75 1.18 -13.16
C PRO A 49 -11.95 0.10 -12.10
N GLU A 50 -11.69 -1.18 -12.44
CA GLU A 50 -11.90 -2.32 -11.52
C GLU A 50 -11.08 -2.23 -10.21
N TRP A 51 -9.97 -1.50 -10.24
CA TRP A 51 -9.13 -1.28 -9.07
C TRP A 51 -9.70 -0.25 -8.07
N TYR A 52 -10.70 0.53 -8.47
CA TYR A 52 -11.39 1.48 -7.60
C TYR A 52 -12.69 0.84 -7.08
N LEU A 53 -12.77 0.64 -5.76
CA LEU A 53 -13.90 -0.02 -5.12
C LEU A 53 -15.01 0.96 -4.70
N GLY A 54 -14.69 2.25 -4.64
CA GLY A 54 -15.62 3.31 -4.26
C GLY A 54 -15.07 4.22 -3.16
N PRO A 55 -15.86 5.22 -2.76
CA PRO A 55 -15.51 6.13 -1.68
C PRO A 55 -15.81 5.54 -0.30
N ILE A 56 -14.96 5.80 0.68
CA ILE A 56 -15.18 5.48 2.10
C ILE A 56 -15.01 6.72 2.98
N SER A 57 -15.54 6.69 4.21
CA SER A 57 -15.39 7.78 5.17
C SER A 57 -14.23 7.51 6.14
N TRP A 58 -13.35 8.49 6.35
CA TRP A 58 -12.27 8.43 7.34
C TRP A 58 -11.92 9.82 7.87
N ARG A 59 -12.03 10.03 9.20
CA ARG A 59 -11.73 11.31 9.87
C ARG A 59 -12.30 12.55 9.17
N GLU A 60 -13.59 12.51 8.83
CA GLU A 60 -14.32 13.57 8.10
C GLU A 60 -13.85 13.80 6.64
N LEU A 61 -12.93 12.99 6.15
CA LEU A 61 -12.52 12.95 4.75
C LEU A 61 -13.22 11.80 4.02
N THR A 62 -13.42 11.98 2.72
CA THR A 62 -13.78 10.89 1.82
C THR A 62 -12.51 10.40 1.17
N LEU A 63 -12.21 9.10 1.29
CA LEU A 63 -11.02 8.49 0.69
C LEU A 63 -11.41 7.51 -0.41
N PRO A 64 -10.61 7.41 -1.48
CA PRO A 64 -10.79 6.35 -2.47
C PRO A 64 -10.32 5.01 -1.89
N LEU A 65 -11.19 4.00 -1.87
CA LEU A 65 -10.83 2.63 -1.53
C LEU A 65 -10.40 1.87 -2.79
N LEU A 66 -9.24 1.25 -2.71
CA LEU A 66 -8.57 0.60 -3.82
C LEU A 66 -8.32 -0.89 -3.55
N SER A 67 -8.34 -1.68 -4.62
CA SER A 67 -7.82 -3.04 -4.64
C SER A 67 -6.51 -3.08 -5.42
N PHE A 68 -5.42 -3.32 -4.68
CA PHE A 68 -4.11 -3.50 -5.30
C PHE A 68 -4.08 -4.76 -6.19
N GLU A 69 -4.80 -5.82 -5.81
CA GLU A 69 -4.89 -7.02 -6.65
C GLU A 69 -5.47 -6.69 -8.03
N ALA A 70 -6.60 -5.99 -8.09
CA ALA A 70 -7.22 -5.60 -9.36
C ALA A 70 -6.35 -4.61 -10.15
N ALA A 71 -5.64 -3.70 -9.48
CA ALA A 71 -4.69 -2.80 -10.14
C ALA A 71 -3.55 -3.56 -10.83
N CYS A 72 -3.17 -4.71 -10.28
CA CYS A 72 -2.16 -5.61 -10.83
C CYS A 72 -2.74 -6.72 -11.75
N GLY A 73 -3.96 -6.57 -12.26
CA GLY A 73 -4.62 -7.53 -13.16
C GLY A 73 -5.18 -8.78 -12.46
N GLY A 74 -5.20 -8.79 -11.14
CA GLY A 74 -5.84 -9.81 -10.31
C GLY A 74 -7.33 -9.55 -10.13
N ARG A 75 -7.93 -10.20 -9.12
CA ARG A 75 -9.35 -10.00 -8.77
C ARG A 75 -9.47 -9.56 -7.33
N THR A 76 -10.24 -8.51 -7.10
CA THR A 76 -10.63 -8.11 -5.75
C THR A 76 -11.48 -9.19 -5.11
N ARG A 77 -11.21 -9.49 -3.83
CA ARG A 77 -12.09 -10.30 -2.99
C ARG A 77 -12.27 -9.61 -1.67
N VAL A 78 -13.49 -9.53 -1.18
CA VAL A 78 -13.77 -9.05 0.18
C VAL A 78 -14.00 -10.29 1.06
N GLY A 79 -12.97 -10.70 1.79
CA GLY A 79 -13.07 -11.84 2.71
C GLY A 79 -13.69 -11.46 4.05
N GLY A 80 -14.10 -12.44 4.86
CA GLY A 80 -14.68 -12.19 6.19
C GLY A 80 -13.74 -11.55 7.22
N ARG A 81 -12.44 -11.42 6.89
CA ARG A 81 -11.44 -10.71 7.69
C ARG A 81 -10.95 -9.43 7.02
N ALA A 82 -11.68 -8.95 6.00
CA ALA A 82 -11.35 -7.72 5.30
C ALA A 82 -11.18 -6.57 6.29
N ARG A 83 -10.15 -5.78 6.05
CA ARG A 83 -9.85 -4.52 6.73
C ARG A 83 -9.41 -3.51 5.67
N ILE A 84 -9.36 -2.26 6.07
CA ILE A 84 -8.88 -1.18 5.21
C ILE A 84 -7.64 -0.59 5.86
N VAL A 85 -6.56 -0.51 5.08
CA VAL A 85 -5.35 0.21 5.47
C VAL A 85 -5.40 1.58 4.82
N VAL A 86 -5.40 2.63 5.63
CA VAL A 86 -5.23 4.01 5.16
C VAL A 86 -3.74 4.29 5.06
N LEU A 87 -3.30 4.70 3.88
CA LEU A 87 -1.93 5.06 3.59
C LEU A 87 -1.76 6.57 3.51
N ASN A 88 -0.61 7.05 3.96
CA ASN A 88 -0.13 8.39 3.67
C ASN A 88 0.29 8.44 2.21
N ALA A 89 -0.23 9.42 1.45
CA ALA A 89 0.26 9.66 0.10
C ALA A 89 1.71 10.16 0.15
N LEU A 90 2.57 9.58 -0.68
CA LEU A 90 4.01 9.84 -0.70
C LEU A 90 4.42 10.78 -1.83
N GLY A 91 3.60 10.90 -2.89
CA GLY A 91 3.95 11.65 -4.09
C GLY A 91 3.95 13.19 -3.97
N GLY A 92 3.71 13.74 -2.78
CA GLY A 92 3.75 15.20 -2.54
C GLY A 92 2.72 16.02 -3.33
N ARG A 93 1.72 15.35 -3.93
CA ARG A 93 0.63 15.99 -4.67
C ARG A 93 -0.34 16.58 -3.64
N ASN A 94 -0.68 17.86 -3.79
CA ASN A 94 -1.59 18.53 -2.84
C ASN A 94 -3.00 17.90 -2.82
N ASP A 95 -3.36 17.21 -3.89
CA ASP A 95 -4.72 16.77 -4.18
C ASP A 95 -5.01 15.41 -3.53
N VAL A 96 -3.98 14.59 -3.28
CA VAL A 96 -4.10 13.28 -2.63
C VAL A 96 -3.23 13.26 -1.38
N ARG A 97 -3.86 13.29 -0.20
CA ARG A 97 -3.13 13.20 1.09
C ARG A 97 -3.15 11.80 1.67
N PHE A 98 -4.22 11.05 1.41
CA PHE A 98 -4.42 9.70 1.90
C PHE A 98 -5.14 8.87 0.86
N ILE A 99 -4.83 7.58 0.83
CA ILE A 99 -5.54 6.59 0.01
C ILE A 99 -5.88 5.39 0.88
N ALA A 100 -6.91 4.64 0.51
CA ALA A 100 -7.31 3.45 1.25
C ALA A 100 -7.08 2.19 0.41
N LEU A 101 -6.53 1.15 1.03
CA LEU A 101 -6.32 -0.16 0.43
C LEU A 101 -7.09 -1.25 1.17
N LEU A 102 -7.78 -2.09 0.41
CA LEU A 102 -8.37 -3.32 0.94
C LEU A 102 -7.26 -4.32 1.30
N THR A 103 -7.35 -4.91 2.49
CA THR A 103 -6.48 -5.99 2.98
C THR A 103 -7.31 -7.13 3.56
N GLN A 104 -6.80 -8.36 3.53
CA GLN A 104 -7.47 -9.58 4.02
C GLN A 104 -7.11 -9.94 5.46
N GLY A 105 -6.79 -8.94 6.27
CA GLY A 105 -6.49 -9.12 7.69
C GLY A 105 -5.57 -8.04 8.24
N ILE A 106 -5.11 -8.28 9.46
CA ILE A 106 -4.25 -7.37 10.20
C ILE A 106 -2.82 -7.47 9.66
N PRO A 107 -2.19 -6.34 9.26
CA PRO A 107 -0.78 -6.28 8.93
C PRO A 107 0.12 -6.82 10.03
N ARG A 108 1.17 -7.54 9.66
CA ARG A 108 2.16 -8.04 10.62
C ARG A 108 3.43 -7.20 10.55
N SER A 109 3.94 -6.75 11.69
CA SER A 109 5.23 -6.07 11.75
C SER A 109 6.38 -7.04 11.57
N TYR A 110 7.31 -6.70 10.69
CA TYR A 110 8.54 -7.43 10.47
C TYR A 110 9.74 -6.49 10.58
N LYS A 111 10.81 -6.98 11.20
CA LYS A 111 12.09 -6.29 11.20
C LYS A 111 12.77 -6.58 9.87
N VAL A 112 13.00 -5.53 9.10
CA VAL A 112 13.65 -5.55 7.79
C VAL A 112 15.05 -4.99 7.99
N ASP A 113 16.08 -5.79 7.71
CA ASP A 113 17.47 -5.32 7.73
C ASP A 113 17.95 -4.99 6.31
N SER A 114 19.20 -4.53 6.22
CA SER A 114 19.83 -4.21 4.93
C SER A 114 20.12 -5.46 4.07
N GLN A 115 19.77 -6.68 4.52
CA GLN A 115 19.98 -7.95 3.82
C GLN A 115 18.67 -8.53 3.27
N LEU A 116 17.69 -7.67 2.96
CA LEU A 116 16.50 -8.05 2.18
C LEU A 116 16.88 -8.96 1.01
N SER A 117 16.34 -10.17 1.04
CA SER A 117 16.58 -11.15 -0.01
C SER A 117 15.59 -10.89 -1.15
N TYR A 118 16.05 -10.19 -2.18
CA TYR A 118 15.30 -9.99 -3.41
C TYR A 118 15.11 -11.33 -4.13
N VAL A 119 13.90 -11.54 -4.65
CA VAL A 119 13.54 -12.76 -5.37
C VAL A 119 13.17 -12.37 -6.80
N ASP A 120 13.71 -13.10 -7.76
CA ASP A 120 13.38 -12.91 -9.17
C ASP A 120 12.10 -13.67 -9.52
N VAL A 121 11.00 -12.93 -9.63
CA VAL A 121 9.68 -13.42 -10.01
C VAL A 121 9.02 -12.37 -10.90
N PRO A 122 8.08 -12.76 -11.77
CA PRO A 122 7.30 -11.79 -12.53
C PRO A 122 6.63 -10.77 -11.60
N LEU A 123 6.84 -9.50 -11.92
CA LEU A 123 6.25 -8.36 -11.24
C LEU A 123 5.10 -7.82 -12.07
N ALA A 124 4.00 -7.48 -11.40
CA ALA A 124 2.91 -6.74 -12.01
C ALA A 124 3.24 -5.24 -12.11
N GLU A 125 2.37 -4.48 -12.78
CA GLU A 125 2.63 -3.08 -13.16
C GLU A 125 2.96 -2.15 -11.97
N LEU A 126 2.31 -2.36 -10.82
CA LEU A 126 2.54 -1.58 -9.60
C LEU A 126 3.44 -2.31 -8.59
N GLU A 127 4.23 -3.29 -9.02
CA GLU A 127 5.18 -4.01 -8.18
C GLU A 127 6.61 -3.63 -8.53
N LEU A 128 7.30 -2.96 -7.62
CA LEU A 128 8.69 -2.50 -7.81
C LEU A 128 9.70 -3.64 -7.62
N ALA A 129 9.40 -4.58 -6.73
CA ALA A 129 10.25 -5.71 -6.42
C ALA A 129 9.49 -6.82 -5.70
N ALA A 130 10.11 -8.00 -5.63
CA ALA A 130 9.70 -9.08 -4.74
C ALA A 130 10.83 -9.41 -3.77
N VAL A 131 10.48 -9.66 -2.50
CA VAL A 131 11.43 -9.94 -1.43
C VAL A 131 10.95 -11.08 -0.55
N GLN A 132 11.88 -11.90 -0.07
CA GLN A 132 11.59 -12.98 0.88
C GLN A 132 11.60 -12.43 2.31
N ILE A 133 10.48 -12.58 3.02
CA ILE A 133 10.31 -12.20 4.43
C ILE A 133 9.87 -13.43 5.22
N GLY A 134 10.79 -14.00 6.00
CA GLY A 134 10.58 -15.30 6.63
C GLY A 134 10.27 -16.35 5.55
N GLU A 135 9.09 -16.97 5.64
CA GLU A 135 8.61 -17.97 4.67
C GLU A 135 7.71 -17.39 3.57
N THR A 136 7.46 -16.07 3.59
CA THR A 136 6.55 -15.40 2.63
C THR A 136 7.31 -14.59 1.61
N VAL A 137 6.98 -14.76 0.33
CA VAL A 137 7.40 -13.82 -0.72
C VAL A 137 6.44 -12.63 -0.72
N ALA A 138 6.96 -11.46 -0.38
CA ALA A 138 6.23 -10.20 -0.38
C ALA A 138 6.56 -9.37 -1.62
N ARG A 139 5.65 -8.47 -1.99
CA ARG A 139 5.81 -7.51 -3.09
C ARG A 139 5.99 -6.11 -2.52
N ILE A 140 6.93 -5.35 -3.06
CA ILE A 140 7.10 -3.94 -2.73
C ILE A 140 6.22 -3.17 -3.71
N PRO A 141 5.13 -2.53 -3.26
CA PRO A 141 4.23 -1.82 -4.15
C PRO A 141 4.77 -0.44 -4.55
N ASP A 142 4.44 -0.02 -5.77
CA ASP A 142 4.60 1.35 -6.24
C ASP A 142 3.40 2.20 -5.79
N LEU A 143 3.54 2.82 -4.61
CA LEU A 143 2.48 3.69 -4.08
C LEU A 143 2.36 4.99 -4.86
N GLU A 144 3.46 5.55 -5.34
CA GLU A 144 3.45 6.80 -6.10
C GLU A 144 2.80 6.63 -7.48
N GLY A 145 3.01 5.48 -8.11
CA GLY A 145 2.34 5.06 -9.34
C GLY A 145 0.84 4.84 -9.13
N LEU A 146 0.45 4.20 -8.02
CA LEU A 146 -0.97 4.02 -7.68
C LEU A 146 -1.67 5.37 -7.43
N GLU A 147 -1.01 6.31 -6.76
CA GLU A 147 -1.49 7.67 -6.61
C GLU A 147 -1.62 8.41 -7.95
N GLN A 148 -0.70 8.17 -8.90
CA GLN A 148 -0.80 8.76 -10.23
C GLN A 148 -2.06 8.27 -10.96
N TRP A 149 -2.37 6.97 -10.88
CA TRP A 149 -3.58 6.41 -11.49
C TRP A 149 -4.87 7.03 -10.94
N LEU A 150 -4.91 7.32 -9.63
CA LEU A 150 -6.02 8.03 -9.02
C LEU A 150 -6.23 9.42 -9.62
N VAL A 151 -5.14 10.18 -9.75
CA VAL A 151 -5.17 11.54 -10.29
C VAL A 151 -5.59 11.52 -11.77
N ASP A 152 -5.00 10.62 -12.56
CA ASP A 152 -5.30 10.50 -14.00
C ASP A 152 -6.76 10.07 -14.25
N ALA A 153 -7.33 9.28 -13.34
CA ALA A 153 -8.73 8.87 -13.38
C ALA A 153 -9.70 9.92 -12.81
N GLY A 154 -9.21 11.01 -12.20
CA GLY A 154 -10.05 12.02 -11.54
C GLY A 154 -10.76 11.51 -10.28
N LEU A 155 -10.13 10.59 -9.54
CA LEU A 155 -10.68 9.90 -8.37
C LEU A 155 -10.01 10.32 -7.03
N SER A 156 -9.17 11.36 -7.06
CA SER A 156 -8.47 11.96 -5.92
C SER A 156 -9.37 12.78 -5.00
#